data_AF-V4LBB0-F1
#
_entry.id   AF-V4LBB0-F1
#
_cell.length_a   1.000
_cell.length_b   1.000
_cell.length_c   1.000
_cell.angle_alpha   90.00
_cell.angle_beta   90.00
_cell.angle_gamma   90.00
#
_symmetry.space_group_name_H-M   'P 1'
#
loop_
_entity.id
_entity.type
_entity.pdbx_description
1 polymer ?
#
loop_
_entity_poly.entity_id
_entity_poly.type
_entity_poly.pdbx_seq_one_letter_code
_entity_poly.pdbx_strand_id
1 'polypeptide(L)'
;MDRRSKHLSSEERGVIFAEHQRGNSQRGIGKLLGRPASTICRELARGRQGDGGYCPQVARRVYDERRARSRRKPKLVEGGDRYRFVHGKLVHLRWSPEQIAQRLRRMHPENPSACVSHETIYAAIYAQPRGGLKAAMIEALR
;
A
#
# COMPACT_ATOMS: atom_id res chain seq x y z
N MET A 1 -4.70 15.15 -22.91
CA MET A 1 -4.89 14.66 -21.53
C MET A 1 -4.07 13.39 -21.34
N ASP A 2 -3.26 13.36 -20.29
CA ASP A 2 -2.22 12.36 -20.08
C ASP A 2 -2.80 10.97 -19.81
N ARG A 3 -2.59 10.01 -20.73
CA ARG A 3 -3.00 8.61 -20.56
C ARG A 3 -2.13 7.86 -19.53
N ARG A 4 -1.12 8.50 -18.92
CA ARG A 4 -0.16 7.84 -18.02
C ARG A 4 -0.73 7.41 -16.67
N SER A 5 -1.79 8.04 -16.16
CA SER A 5 -2.38 7.58 -14.89
C SER A 5 -3.15 6.28 -15.09
N LYS A 6 -2.65 5.17 -14.52
CA LYS A 6 -3.33 3.86 -14.50
C LYS A 6 -4.65 3.87 -13.70
N HIS A 7 -4.90 4.90 -12.91
CA HIS A 7 -6.03 4.97 -11.99
C HIS A 7 -6.87 6.22 -12.26
N LEU A 8 -8.19 6.10 -12.07
CA LEU A 8 -9.09 7.25 -12.13
C LEU A 8 -8.76 8.21 -10.98
N SER A 9 -8.64 9.49 -11.32
CA SER A 9 -8.51 10.62 -10.40
C SER A 9 -9.84 10.94 -9.70
N SER A 10 -9.85 11.91 -8.79
CA SER A 10 -11.09 12.35 -8.13
C SER A 10 -11.97 13.14 -9.10
N GLU A 11 -11.32 13.94 -9.95
CA GLU A 11 -11.91 14.75 -11.01
C GLU A 11 -12.59 13.87 -12.06
N GLU A 12 -11.89 12.83 -12.55
CA GLU A 12 -12.48 11.88 -13.49
C GLU A 12 -13.71 11.16 -12.90
N ARG A 13 -13.69 10.83 -11.60
CA ARG A 13 -14.87 10.24 -10.94
C ARG A 13 -16.03 11.22 -10.82
N GLY A 14 -15.75 12.50 -10.58
CA GLY A 14 -16.75 13.58 -10.60
C GLY A 14 -17.42 13.69 -11.97
N VAL A 15 -16.63 13.62 -13.05
CA VAL A 15 -17.17 13.59 -14.42
C VAL A 15 -18.02 12.33 -14.66
N ILE A 16 -17.54 11.15 -14.25
CA ILE A 16 -18.33 9.91 -14.36
C ILE A 16 -19.67 10.06 -13.65
N PHE A 17 -19.70 10.66 -12.46
CA PHE A 17 -20.93 10.89 -11.72
C PHE A 17 -21.91 11.81 -12.45
N ALA A 18 -21.46 12.99 -12.85
CA ALA A 18 -22.29 13.97 -13.55
C ALA A 18 -22.86 13.39 -14.85
N GLU A 19 -22.02 12.72 -15.63
CA GLU A 19 -22.42 12.17 -16.92
C GLU A 19 -23.32 10.93 -16.78
N HIS A 20 -23.09 10.10 -15.76
CA HIS A 20 -23.97 8.97 -15.48
C HIS A 20 -25.37 9.44 -15.06
N GLN A 21 -25.48 10.49 -14.24
CA GLN A 21 -26.75 11.10 -13.87
C GLN A 21 -27.50 11.72 -15.08
N ARG A 22 -26.76 12.20 -16.09
CA ARG A 22 -27.31 12.67 -17.37
C ARG A 22 -27.75 11.54 -18.31
N GLY A 23 -27.58 10.27 -17.92
CA GLY A 23 -27.94 9.10 -18.72
C GLY A 23 -26.94 8.77 -19.83
N ASN A 24 -25.74 9.35 -19.82
CA ASN A 24 -24.76 9.08 -20.86
C ASN A 24 -24.25 7.64 -20.80
N SER A 25 -24.08 7.04 -21.99
CA SER A 25 -23.57 5.67 -22.09
C SER A 25 -22.15 5.56 -21.58
N GLN A 26 -21.78 4.40 -21.03
CA GLN A 26 -20.41 4.12 -20.54
C GLN A 26 -19.35 4.34 -21.64
N ARG A 27 -19.71 4.10 -22.90
CA ARG A 27 -18.84 4.38 -24.07
C ARG A 27 -18.68 5.88 -24.30
N GLY A 28 -19.75 6.67 -24.16
CA GLY A 28 -19.70 8.13 -24.26
C GLY A 28 -18.83 8.74 -23.17
N ILE A 29 -19.05 8.34 -21.91
CA ILE A 29 -18.23 8.77 -20.77
C ILE A 29 -16.76 8.39 -20.98
N GLY A 30 -16.50 7.17 -21.46
CA GLY A 30 -15.16 6.72 -21.79
C GLY A 30 -14.47 7.59 -22.85
N LYS A 31 -15.17 7.93 -23.95
CA LYS A 31 -14.65 8.83 -24.98
C LYS A 31 -14.33 10.22 -24.42
N LEU A 32 -15.23 10.79 -23.62
CA LEU A 32 -15.05 12.11 -22.98
C LEU A 32 -13.77 12.16 -22.13
N LEU A 33 -13.52 11.10 -21.34
CA LEU A 33 -12.36 11.01 -20.45
C LEU A 33 -11.10 10.44 -21.12
N GLY A 34 -11.18 10.00 -22.38
CA GLY A 34 -10.09 9.26 -23.03
C GLY A 34 -9.78 7.92 -22.34
N ARG A 35 -10.80 7.27 -21.77
CA ARG A 35 -10.72 5.99 -21.04
C ARG A 35 -11.48 4.87 -21.76
N PRO A 36 -11.02 3.61 -21.66
CA PRO A 36 -11.79 2.47 -22.13
C PRO A 36 -13.15 2.38 -21.41
N ALA A 37 -14.22 2.05 -22.15
CA ALA A 37 -15.56 1.88 -21.56
C ALA A 37 -15.59 0.83 -20.43
N SER A 38 -14.73 -0.20 -20.51
CA SER A 38 -14.59 -1.20 -19.44
C SER A 38 -14.06 -0.61 -18.13
N THR A 39 -13.27 0.47 -18.18
CA THR A 39 -12.84 1.20 -16.98
C THR A 39 -14.02 1.89 -16.32
N ILE A 40 -14.88 2.53 -17.11
CA ILE A 40 -16.10 3.19 -16.62
C ILE A 40 -17.06 2.16 -16.02
N CYS A 41 -17.28 1.04 -16.71
CA CYS A 41 -18.11 -0.06 -16.20
C CYS A 41 -17.64 -0.57 -14.83
N ARG A 42 -16.33 -0.86 -14.69
CA ARG A 42 -15.74 -1.33 -13.42
C ARG A 42 -15.81 -0.28 -12.31
N GLU A 43 -15.76 1.00 -12.66
CA GLU A 43 -15.90 2.10 -11.70
C GLU A 43 -17.35 2.20 -11.20
N LEU A 44 -18.32 2.26 -12.11
CA LEU A 44 -19.75 2.33 -11.78
C LEU A 44 -20.19 1.12 -10.96
N ALA A 45 -19.77 -0.09 -11.35
CA ALA A 45 -20.07 -1.30 -10.61
C ALA A 45 -19.51 -1.28 -9.17
N ARG A 46 -18.36 -0.62 -8.96
CA ARG A 46 -17.74 -0.50 -7.63
C ARG A 46 -18.44 0.53 -6.74
N GLY A 47 -19.01 1.57 -7.34
CA GLY A 47 -19.72 2.64 -6.64
C GLY A 47 -21.24 2.49 -6.61
N ARG A 48 -21.79 1.38 -7.12
CA ARG A 48 -23.24 1.14 -7.18
C ARG A 48 -23.86 1.17 -5.78
N GLN A 49 -24.93 1.93 -5.63
CA GLN A 49 -25.74 2.06 -4.43
C GLN A 49 -26.98 1.15 -4.50
N GLY A 50 -27.67 0.96 -3.37
CA GLY A 50 -28.85 0.08 -3.28
C GLY A 50 -30.06 0.55 -4.11
N ASP A 51 -30.15 1.85 -4.35
CA ASP A 51 -31.14 2.50 -5.22
C ASP A 51 -30.80 2.43 -6.72
N GLY A 52 -29.69 1.77 -7.07
CA GLY A 52 -29.19 1.70 -8.45
C GLY A 52 -28.33 2.90 -8.87
N GLY A 53 -28.16 3.91 -8.03
CA GLY A 53 -27.32 5.07 -8.27
C GLY A 53 -25.82 4.76 -8.20
N TYR A 54 -24.99 5.75 -8.57
CA TYR A 54 -23.53 5.68 -8.49
C TYR A 54 -22.98 6.71 -7.49
N CYS A 55 -22.11 6.26 -6.57
CA CYS A 55 -21.41 7.13 -5.63
C CYS A 55 -19.87 7.05 -5.83
N PRO A 56 -19.21 8.15 -6.28
CA PRO A 56 -17.76 8.24 -6.39
C PRO A 56 -17.00 7.90 -5.11
N GLN A 57 -17.51 8.35 -3.97
CA GLN A 57 -16.89 8.20 -2.66
C GLN A 57 -16.86 6.72 -2.25
N VAL A 58 -17.95 5.99 -2.50
CA VAL A 58 -18.02 4.54 -2.26
C VAL A 58 -17.07 3.79 -3.20
N ALA A 59 -17.05 4.14 -4.49
CA ALA A 59 -16.11 3.53 -5.43
C ALA A 59 -14.66 3.77 -5.03
N ARG A 60 -14.33 4.97 -4.52
CA ARG A 60 -12.99 5.28 -4.02
C ARG A 60 -12.64 4.48 -2.78
N ARG A 61 -13.51 4.46 -1.77
CA ARG A 61 -13.31 3.69 -0.53
C ARG A 61 -13.03 2.21 -0.82
N VAL A 62 -13.86 1.57 -1.64
CA VAL A 62 -13.70 0.16 -2.02
C VAL A 62 -12.39 -0.06 -2.79
N TYR A 63 -12.00 0.88 -3.64
CA TYR A 63 -10.71 0.81 -4.36
C TYR A 63 -9.53 0.87 -3.38
N ASP A 64 -9.55 1.81 -2.43
CA ASP A 64 -8.49 1.99 -1.44
C ASP A 64 -8.38 0.77 -0.51
N GLU A 65 -9.50 0.21 -0.05
CA GLU A 65 -9.54 -1.02 0.75
C GLU A 65 -8.98 -2.23 -0.01
N ARG A 66 -9.35 -2.42 -1.27
CA ARG A 66 -8.81 -3.50 -2.12
C ARG A 66 -7.30 -3.32 -2.30
N ARG A 67 -6.85 -2.10 -2.57
CA ARG A 67 -5.43 -1.79 -2.76
C ARG A 67 -4.63 -1.98 -1.48
N ALA A 68 -5.18 -1.63 -0.32
CA ALA A 68 -4.57 -1.88 0.99
C ALA A 68 -4.39 -3.39 1.22
N ARG A 69 -5.40 -4.21 0.88
CA ARG A 69 -5.33 -5.68 1.00
C ARG A 69 -4.34 -6.33 0.03
N SER A 70 -4.19 -5.78 -1.17
CA SER A 70 -3.24 -6.30 -2.17
C SER A 70 -1.77 -5.99 -1.86
N ARG A 71 -1.50 -5.06 -0.94
CA ARG A 71 -0.13 -4.75 -0.54
C ARG A 71 0.43 -5.86 0.35
N ARG A 72 1.68 -6.26 0.07
CA ARG A 72 2.40 -7.19 0.93
C ARG A 72 2.52 -6.59 2.34
N LYS A 73 2.11 -7.36 3.35
CA LYS A 73 2.26 -6.95 4.76
C LYS A 73 3.76 -6.78 5.09
N PRO A 74 4.16 -5.71 5.77
CA PRO A 74 5.53 -5.55 6.24
C PRO A 74 5.94 -6.73 7.12
N LYS A 75 7.17 -7.24 6.96
CA LYS A 75 7.70 -8.31 7.83
C LYS A 75 8.07 -7.80 9.23
N LEU A 76 8.41 -6.52 9.32
CA LEU A 76 8.73 -5.82 10.55
C LEU A 76 7.63 -4.78 10.79
N VAL A 77 6.75 -5.10 11.73
CA VAL A 77 5.70 -4.19 12.21
C VAL A 77 6.11 -3.78 13.62
N GLU A 78 6.10 -2.48 13.89
CA GLU A 78 6.44 -1.92 15.19
C GLU A 78 5.64 -2.60 16.32
N GLY A 79 6.31 -2.87 17.44
CA GLY A 79 5.73 -3.62 18.57
C GLY A 79 5.63 -5.14 18.37
N GLY A 80 5.69 -5.65 17.14
CA GLY A 80 5.68 -7.09 16.86
C GLY A 80 6.96 -7.80 17.32
N ASP A 81 6.89 -9.11 17.58
CA ASP A 81 8.01 -9.90 18.13
C ASP A 81 9.30 -9.79 17.30
N ARG A 82 9.16 -9.88 15.97
CA ARG A 82 10.28 -9.73 15.04
C ARG A 82 10.90 -8.34 15.10
N TYR A 83 10.07 -7.29 15.25
CA TYR A 83 10.56 -5.93 15.39
C TYR A 83 11.29 -5.76 16.72
N ARG A 84 10.73 -6.26 17.83
CA ARG A 84 11.37 -6.22 19.14
C ARG A 84 12.72 -6.94 19.15
N PHE A 85 12.80 -8.09 18.49
CA PHE A 85 14.07 -8.82 18.33
C PHE A 85 15.10 -7.99 17.55
N VAL A 86 14.73 -7.51 16.34
CA VAL A 86 15.62 -6.71 15.50
C VAL A 86 16.07 -5.45 16.23
N HIS A 87 15.13 -4.70 16.83
CA HIS A 87 15.40 -3.49 17.60
C HIS A 87 16.36 -3.76 18.76
N GLY A 88 16.12 -4.81 19.55
CA GLY A 88 16.96 -5.14 20.69
C GLY A 88 18.39 -5.51 20.28
N LYS A 89 18.56 -6.30 19.20
CA LYS A 89 19.89 -6.64 18.68
C LYS A 89 20.61 -5.43 18.08
N LEU A 90 19.87 -4.58 17.36
CA LEU A 90 20.42 -3.40 16.73
C LEU A 90 20.83 -2.34 17.77
N VAL A 91 19.89 -1.87 18.59
CA VAL A 91 20.09 -0.70 19.47
C VAL A 91 20.88 -1.06 20.73
N HIS A 92 20.63 -2.22 21.35
CA HIS A 92 21.25 -2.56 22.63
C HIS A 92 22.54 -3.37 22.48
N LEU A 93 22.65 -4.20 21.43
CA LEU A 93 23.82 -5.05 21.21
C LEU A 93 24.69 -4.61 20.02
N ARG A 94 24.29 -3.55 19.29
CA ARG A 94 25.03 -2.99 18.14
C ARG A 94 25.35 -4.03 17.06
N TRP A 95 24.45 -4.99 16.85
CA TRP A 95 24.59 -5.94 15.75
C TRP A 95 24.24 -5.28 14.42
N SER A 96 25.01 -5.58 13.37
CA SER A 96 24.69 -5.11 12.03
C SER A 96 23.41 -5.79 11.49
N PRO A 97 22.67 -5.15 10.57
CA PRO A 97 21.54 -5.77 9.89
C PRO A 97 21.85 -7.14 9.27
N GLU A 98 23.05 -7.36 8.76
CA GLU A 98 23.53 -8.63 8.22
C GLU A 98 23.66 -9.70 9.31
N GLN A 99 24.27 -9.36 10.45
CA GLN A 99 24.40 -10.26 11.60
C GLN A 99 23.02 -10.69 12.12
N ILE A 100 22.09 -9.73 12.23
CA ILE A 100 20.71 -9.99 12.67
C ILE A 100 19.99 -10.89 11.67
N ALA A 101 20.09 -10.62 10.36
CA ALA A 101 19.47 -11.42 9.32
C ALA A 101 20.03 -12.86 9.29
N GLN A 102 21.34 -13.03 9.45
CA GLN A 102 21.97 -14.34 9.53
C GLN A 102 21.54 -15.10 10.79
N ARG A 103 21.45 -14.42 11.95
CA ARG A 103 20.95 -15.04 13.18
C ARG A 103 19.51 -15.49 13.04
N LEU A 104 18.62 -14.66 12.50
CA LEU A 104 17.23 -15.03 12.25
C LEU A 104 17.11 -16.27 11.35
N ARG A 105 17.95 -16.36 10.32
CA ARG A 105 17.98 -17.53 9.43
C ARG A 105 18.41 -18.82 10.16
N ARG A 106 19.38 -18.72 11.08
CA ARG A 106 19.83 -19.86 11.89
C ARG A 106 18.81 -20.29 12.95
N MET A 107 18.01 -19.37 13.47
CA MET A 107 16.98 -19.68 14.48
C MET A 107 15.70 -20.28 13.88
N HIS A 108 15.45 -20.05 12.59
CA HIS A 108 14.23 -20.52 11.90
C HIS A 108 14.56 -21.20 10.56
N PRO A 109 15.39 -22.26 10.54
CA PRO A 109 15.79 -22.92 9.30
C PRO A 109 14.60 -23.52 8.53
N GLU A 110 13.59 -24.01 9.24
CA GLU A 110 12.36 -24.60 8.69
C GLU A 110 11.31 -23.57 8.24
N ASN A 111 11.47 -22.30 8.58
CA ASN A 111 10.52 -21.24 8.22
C ASN A 111 11.17 -20.02 7.53
N PRO A 112 11.49 -20.13 6.22
CA PRO A 112 12.04 -19.02 5.44
C PRO A 112 11.14 -17.79 5.37
N SER A 113 9.82 -17.97 5.53
CA SER A 113 8.85 -16.87 5.52
C SER A 113 8.95 -15.99 6.77
N ALA A 114 9.41 -16.56 7.89
CA ALA A 114 9.70 -15.86 9.14
C ALA A 114 11.00 -15.06 9.09
N CYS A 115 11.94 -15.45 8.22
CA CYS A 115 13.23 -14.77 8.04
C CYS A 115 13.08 -13.38 7.42
N VAL A 116 13.95 -12.46 7.84
CA VAL A 116 14.01 -11.07 7.40
C VAL A 116 15.40 -10.80 6.81
N SER A 117 15.47 -10.23 5.59
CA SER A 117 16.76 -9.85 4.99
C SER A 117 17.31 -8.57 5.62
N HIS A 118 18.62 -8.35 5.52
CA HIS A 118 19.23 -7.10 5.98
C HIS A 118 18.65 -5.88 5.22
N GLU A 119 18.35 -6.00 3.93
CA GLU A 119 17.63 -4.96 3.16
C GLU A 119 16.25 -4.66 3.76
N THR A 120 15.52 -5.67 4.23
CA THR A 120 14.20 -5.45 4.88
C THR A 120 14.37 -4.72 6.21
N ILE A 121 15.45 -5.00 6.96
CA ILE A 121 15.78 -4.28 8.19
C ILE A 121 16.12 -2.82 7.88
N TYR A 122 16.97 -2.55 6.88
CA TYR A 122 17.25 -1.19 6.42
C TYR A 122 15.99 -0.45 5.97
N ALA A 123 15.18 -1.08 5.12
CA ALA A 123 13.93 -0.50 4.65
C ALA A 123 12.99 -0.16 5.83
N ALA A 124 12.91 -1.01 6.84
CA ALA A 124 12.11 -0.76 8.03
C ALA A 124 12.64 0.44 8.84
N ILE A 125 13.96 0.55 9.04
CA ILE A 125 14.60 1.69 9.72
C ILE A 125 14.28 3.00 8.99
N TYR A 126 14.44 3.02 7.67
CA TYR A 126 14.21 4.23 6.88
C TYR A 126 12.74 4.59 6.72
N ALA A 127 11.83 3.61 6.75
CA ALA A 127 10.39 3.83 6.71
C ALA A 127 9.81 4.42 8.02
N GLN A 128 10.56 4.37 9.14
CA GLN A 128 10.09 4.95 10.39
C GLN A 128 9.87 6.46 10.28
N PRO A 129 8.83 7.02 10.94
CA PRO A 129 8.67 8.46 11.10
C PRO A 129 9.92 9.10 11.72
N ARG A 130 10.15 10.38 11.42
CA ARG A 130 11.26 11.12 12.02
C ARG A 130 11.01 11.25 13.53
N GLY A 131 12.01 10.90 14.34
CA GLY A 131 11.91 10.93 15.80
C GLY A 131 13.05 10.19 16.48
N GLY A 132 13.03 10.18 17.82
CA GLY A 132 14.09 9.59 18.65
C GLY A 132 14.33 8.10 18.40
N LEU A 133 13.28 7.34 18.09
CA LEU A 133 13.37 5.92 17.76
C LEU A 133 14.20 5.69 16.48
N LYS A 134 13.90 6.44 15.42
CA LYS A 134 14.67 6.38 14.16
C LYS A 134 16.11 6.83 14.37
N ALA A 135 16.32 7.90 15.14
CA ALA A 135 17.66 8.41 15.43
C ALA A 135 18.50 7.35 16.17
N ALA A 136 17.94 6.69 17.19
CA ALA A 136 18.63 5.62 17.91
C ALA A 136 18.97 4.42 17.00
N MET A 137 18.06 4.03 16.10
CA MET A 137 18.32 2.95 15.14
C MET A 137 19.37 3.33 14.10
N ILE A 138 19.41 4.58 13.64
CA ILE A 138 20.44 5.07 12.70
C ILE A 138 21.79 5.18 13.41
N GLU A 139 21.81 5.66 14.65
CA GLU A 139 23.03 5.72 15.46
C GLU A 139 23.60 4.32 15.73
N ALA A 140 22.73 3.32 15.86
CA ALA A 140 23.13 1.92 15.97
C ALA A 140 23.76 1.31 14.70
N LEU A 141 23.71 2.02 13.57
CA LEU A 141 24.35 1.63 12.32
C LEU A 141 25.72 2.28 12.09
N ARG A 142 26.15 3.18 12.99
CA ARG A 142 27.47 3.81 12.99
C ARG A 142 28.41 3.04 13.90
#